data_AF-A0A1T4VMC2-F1
#
_entry.id   AF-A0A1T4VMC2-F1
#
_cell.length_a   1.000
_cell.length_b   1.000
_cell.length_c   1.000
_cell.angle_alpha   90.00
_cell.angle_beta   90.00
_cell.angle_gamma   90.00
#
_symmetry.space_group_name_H-M   'P 1'
#
loop_
_entity.id
_entity.type
_entity.pdbx_description
1 polymer ?
#
loop_
_entity_poly.entity_id
_entity_poly.type
_entity_poly.pdbx_seq_one_letter_code
_entity_poly.pdbx_strand_id
1 'polypeptide(L)'
;MKEVTYSKKNNEIECVHYQSSKKEFGPHTHANHLMVGYVESGRVCISIDGDSDIYEQGDEFKIEPNVIHEIKTVEDDVYSMMVLCIETETEVDDEYLKDLQNTILDNPENLYLIEQMAKDSQISPYHMIRKFKKAFGLTPHQFQIQSKVRKAQKLLEQNKSISEVAYESGFYDQSHLDRCFQKIVGMTPKEYQKTIENN
;
A
#
# COMPACT_ATOMS: atom_id res chain seq x y z
N MET A 1 7.23 7.79 -22.60
CA MET A 1 7.20 8.27 -21.20
C MET A 1 6.63 7.17 -20.34
N LYS A 2 7.07 7.03 -19.08
CA LYS A 2 6.45 6.08 -18.15
C LYS A 2 5.08 6.61 -17.76
N GLU A 3 4.10 5.73 -17.73
CA GLU A 3 2.71 6.06 -17.38
C GLU A 3 2.57 6.49 -15.92
N VAL A 4 3.45 5.98 -15.04
CA VAL A 4 3.55 6.39 -13.64
C VAL A 4 5.01 6.64 -13.31
N THR A 5 5.29 7.75 -12.64
CA THR A 5 6.63 8.09 -12.13
C THR A 5 6.58 8.37 -10.63
N TYR A 6 7.69 8.09 -9.97
CA TYR A 6 7.84 8.22 -8.52
C TYR A 6 9.02 9.15 -8.24
N SER A 7 8.82 10.15 -7.39
CA SER A 7 9.86 11.09 -6.97
C SER A 7 9.86 11.18 -5.44
N LYS A 8 10.91 10.65 -4.81
CA LYS A 8 11.10 10.74 -3.37
C LYS A 8 11.87 12.03 -3.05
N LYS A 9 11.29 12.89 -2.22
CA LYS A 9 11.98 14.08 -1.71
C LYS A 9 12.89 13.72 -0.53
N ASN A 10 12.41 12.85 0.34
CA ASN A 10 13.10 12.30 1.51
C ASN A 10 12.46 10.94 1.86
N ASN A 11 12.73 10.42 3.06
CA ASN A 11 12.13 9.16 3.52
C ASN A 11 10.64 9.28 3.87
N GLU A 12 10.13 10.50 4.07
CA GLU A 12 8.77 10.77 4.58
C GLU A 12 7.81 11.21 3.47
N ILE A 13 8.31 11.75 2.36
CA ILE A 13 7.49 12.34 1.29
C ILE A 13 7.87 11.74 -0.06
N GLU A 14 6.91 11.08 -0.67
CA GLU A 14 6.96 10.56 -2.03
C GLU A 14 5.87 11.22 -2.88
N CYS A 15 6.25 11.68 -4.07
CA CYS A 15 5.32 12.17 -5.07
C CYS A 15 5.15 11.10 -6.16
N VAL A 16 3.91 10.72 -6.43
CA VAL A 16 3.53 9.80 -7.51
C VAL A 16 2.80 10.59 -8.58
N HIS A 17 3.31 10.52 -9.81
CA HIS A 17 2.74 11.23 -10.95
C HIS A 17 2.25 10.23 -11.99
N TYR A 18 0.94 10.25 -12.22
CA TYR A 18 0.26 9.47 -13.25
C TYR A 18 0.08 10.35 -14.49
N GLN A 19 0.58 9.90 -15.64
CA GLN A 19 0.56 10.64 -16.90
C GLN A 19 -0.16 9.85 -17.97
N SER A 20 -1.32 10.34 -18.41
CA SER A 20 -2.19 9.66 -19.39
C SER A 20 -2.40 8.17 -19.05
N SER A 21 -2.71 7.91 -17.79
CA SER A 21 -2.79 6.58 -17.22
C SER A 21 -4.20 5.99 -17.29
N LYS A 22 -4.28 4.67 -17.41
CA LYS A 22 -5.49 3.87 -17.19
C LYS A 22 -5.38 2.97 -15.96
N LYS A 23 -4.40 3.21 -15.09
CA LYS A 23 -4.06 2.29 -14.03
C LYS A 23 -5.13 2.33 -12.93
N GLU A 24 -5.80 1.21 -12.75
CA GLU A 24 -6.77 1.05 -11.67
C GLU A 24 -6.15 0.35 -10.47
N PHE A 25 -6.62 0.72 -9.28
CA PHE A 25 -6.24 0.09 -8.04
C PHE A 25 -7.50 -0.34 -7.31
N GLY A 26 -7.67 -1.65 -7.16
CA GLY A 26 -8.74 -2.21 -6.33
C GLY A 26 -8.64 -1.74 -4.86
N PRO A 27 -9.62 -2.08 -4.00
CA PRO A 27 -9.67 -1.61 -2.63
C PRO A 27 -8.39 -1.97 -1.85
N HIS A 28 -7.67 -0.94 -1.41
CA HIS A 28 -6.42 -1.06 -0.66
C HIS A 28 -6.29 0.10 0.33
N THR A 29 -5.25 0.09 1.15
CA THR A 29 -4.93 1.23 2.03
C THR A 29 -3.43 1.37 2.16
N HIS A 30 -2.96 2.53 2.61
CA HIS A 30 -1.55 2.74 2.92
C HIS A 30 -1.39 3.00 4.41
N ALA A 31 -0.52 2.22 5.04
CA ALA A 31 -0.25 2.32 6.46
C ALA A 31 0.46 3.65 6.72
N ASN A 32 -0.10 4.50 7.59
CA ASN A 32 0.54 5.73 8.05
C ASN A 32 0.88 6.74 6.95
N HIS A 33 0.24 6.68 5.78
CA HIS A 33 0.47 7.66 4.71
C HIS A 33 -0.80 8.47 4.47
N LEU A 34 -0.70 9.78 4.70
CA LEU A 34 -1.67 10.75 4.21
C LEU A 34 -1.43 10.95 2.72
N MET A 35 -2.47 10.82 1.90
CA MET A 35 -2.38 11.12 0.48
C MET A 35 -3.14 12.39 0.15
N VAL A 36 -2.47 13.32 -0.52
CA VAL A 36 -3.07 14.53 -1.07
C VAL A 36 -2.88 14.50 -2.57
N GLY A 37 -3.98 14.47 -3.31
CA GLY A 37 -3.96 14.35 -4.76
C GLY A 37 -4.53 15.57 -5.47
N TYR A 38 -4.09 15.77 -6.70
CA TYR A 38 -4.57 16.80 -7.63
C TYR A 38 -4.72 16.21 -9.03
N VAL A 39 -5.89 16.37 -9.64
CA VAL A 39 -6.16 15.89 -11.00
C VAL A 39 -5.74 16.94 -12.01
N GLU A 40 -4.73 16.61 -12.82
CA GLU A 40 -4.18 17.52 -13.84
C GLU A 40 -4.98 17.49 -15.14
N SER A 41 -5.54 16.34 -15.52
CA SER A 41 -6.37 16.17 -16.71
C SER A 41 -7.21 14.88 -16.67
N GLY A 42 -8.29 14.84 -17.44
CA GLY A 42 -9.20 13.70 -17.49
C GLY A 42 -10.12 13.62 -16.28
N ARG A 43 -10.66 12.43 -16.03
CA ARG A 43 -11.58 12.15 -14.91
C ARG A 43 -11.18 10.83 -14.25
N VAL A 44 -11.25 10.78 -12.93
CA VAL A 44 -10.93 9.57 -12.15
C VAL A 44 -11.99 9.35 -11.08
N CYS A 45 -12.40 8.10 -10.90
CA CYS A 45 -13.31 7.72 -9.82
C CYS A 45 -12.48 7.25 -8.63
N ILE A 46 -12.65 7.90 -7.49
CA ILE A 46 -11.99 7.52 -6.24
C ILE A 46 -13.07 7.13 -5.25
N SER A 47 -12.97 5.91 -4.73
CA SER A 47 -13.83 5.44 -3.65
C SER A 47 -13.08 5.48 -2.33
N ILE A 48 -13.64 6.09 -1.30
CA ILE A 48 -13.05 6.23 0.03
C ILE A 48 -14.07 5.68 1.03
N ASP A 49 -13.71 4.63 1.77
CA ASP A 49 -14.61 3.92 2.69
C ASP A 49 -15.95 3.46 2.09
N GLY A 50 -15.97 3.25 0.77
CA GLY A 50 -17.14 2.76 0.03
C GLY A 50 -17.98 3.85 -0.62
N ASP A 51 -17.72 5.12 -0.30
CA ASP A 51 -18.32 6.26 -0.99
C ASP A 51 -17.47 6.63 -2.20
N SER A 52 -18.09 6.71 -3.38
CA SER A 52 -17.39 6.95 -4.65
C SER A 52 -17.73 8.32 -5.22
N ASP A 53 -16.70 9.10 -5.53
CA ASP A 53 -16.83 10.38 -6.21
C ASP A 53 -15.97 10.41 -7.49
N ILE A 54 -16.41 11.20 -8.47
CA ILE A 54 -15.65 11.49 -9.69
C ILE A 54 -14.93 12.81 -9.50
N TYR A 55 -13.61 12.79 -9.69
CA TYR A 55 -12.74 13.95 -9.65
C TYR A 55 -12.33 14.32 -11.07
N GLU A 56 -12.50 15.59 -11.42
CA GLU A 56 -12.19 16.15 -12.74
C GLU A 56 -10.96 17.05 -12.68
N GLN A 57 -10.52 17.55 -13.83
CA GLN A 57 -9.38 18.46 -13.91
C GLN A 57 -9.53 19.66 -12.98
N GLY A 58 -8.52 19.88 -12.15
CA GLY A 58 -8.49 20.97 -11.16
C GLY A 58 -8.97 20.57 -9.78
N ASP A 59 -9.57 19.38 -9.62
CA ASP A 59 -10.00 18.90 -8.32
C ASP A 59 -8.84 18.37 -7.48
N GLU A 60 -8.99 18.53 -6.18
CA GLU A 60 -8.12 18.00 -5.14
C GLU A 60 -8.84 16.92 -4.34
N PHE A 61 -8.08 15.96 -3.83
CA PHE A 61 -8.61 14.93 -2.94
C PHE A 61 -7.66 14.63 -1.80
N LYS A 62 -8.21 14.11 -0.72
CA LYS A 62 -7.45 13.68 0.45
C LYS A 62 -7.90 12.30 0.87
N ILE A 63 -6.94 11.42 1.14
CA ILE A 63 -7.19 10.10 1.71
C ILE A 63 -6.39 9.99 2.99
N GLU A 64 -7.09 9.84 4.10
CA GLU A 64 -6.48 9.73 5.42
C GLU A 64 -5.70 8.41 5.57
N PRO A 65 -4.69 8.36 6.46
CA PRO A 65 -3.98 7.14 6.77
C PRO A 65 -4.92 6.00 7.15
N ASN A 66 -4.59 4.78 6.73
CA ASN A 66 -5.33 3.57 7.08
C ASN A 66 -6.79 3.51 6.57
N VAL A 67 -7.21 4.44 5.72
CA VAL A 67 -8.52 4.41 5.05
C VAL A 67 -8.47 3.56 3.79
N ILE A 68 -9.48 2.70 3.61
CA ILE A 68 -9.58 1.87 2.41
C ILE A 68 -10.05 2.76 1.27
N HIS A 69 -9.34 2.69 0.15
CA HIS A 69 -9.69 3.40 -1.05
C HIS A 69 -9.47 2.57 -2.31
N GLU A 70 -10.16 2.96 -3.37
CA GLU A 70 -10.12 2.37 -4.70
C GLU A 70 -9.99 3.49 -5.74
N ILE A 71 -9.24 3.25 -6.81
CA ILE A 71 -9.06 4.19 -7.92
C ILE A 71 -9.46 3.47 -9.21
N LYS A 72 -10.40 4.05 -9.96
CA LYS A 72 -10.92 3.50 -11.22
C LYS A 72 -10.95 4.57 -12.30
N THR A 73 -10.84 4.12 -13.53
CA THR A 73 -11.11 4.96 -14.70
C THR A 73 -12.60 5.30 -14.79
N VAL A 74 -12.92 6.44 -15.39
CA VAL A 74 -14.30 6.78 -15.78
C VAL A 74 -14.42 6.47 -17.27
N GLU A 75 -15.36 5.61 -17.64
CA GLU A 75 -15.61 5.22 -19.04
C GLU A 75 -14.39 4.62 -19.78
N ASP A 76 -13.43 4.03 -19.06
CA ASP A 76 -12.14 3.55 -19.59
C ASP A 76 -11.30 4.68 -20.27
N ASP A 77 -11.52 5.93 -19.88
CA ASP A 77 -10.70 7.07 -20.30
C ASP A 77 -9.39 7.15 -19.53
N VAL A 78 -8.41 7.83 -20.13
CA VAL A 78 -7.14 8.17 -19.47
C VAL A 78 -7.29 9.38 -18.55
N TYR A 79 -6.51 9.40 -17.48
CA TYR A 79 -6.39 10.55 -16.58
C TYR A 79 -4.92 10.87 -16.28
N SER A 80 -4.64 12.09 -15.84
CA SER A 80 -3.35 12.48 -15.26
C SER A 80 -3.58 13.12 -13.91
N MET A 81 -2.80 12.70 -12.91
CA MET A 81 -2.90 13.23 -11.55
C MET A 81 -1.56 13.14 -10.83
N MET A 82 -1.36 14.02 -9.87
CA MET A 82 -0.23 14.00 -8.96
C MET A 82 -0.73 13.68 -7.55
N VAL A 83 -0.03 12.80 -6.85
CA VAL A 83 -0.35 12.40 -5.48
C VAL A 83 0.88 12.54 -4.62
N LEU A 84 0.78 13.37 -3.57
CA LEU A 84 1.76 13.45 -2.50
C LEU A 84 1.39 12.44 -1.42
N CYS A 85 2.25 11.45 -1.22
CA CYS A 85 2.20 10.50 -0.13
C CYS A 85 3.11 11.00 0.99
N ILE A 86 2.52 11.32 2.14
CA ILE A 86 3.20 11.91 3.29
C ILE A 86 3.10 10.91 4.45
N GLU A 87 4.24 10.41 4.91
CA GLU A 87 4.33 9.60 6.12
C GLU A 87 3.87 10.42 7.34
N THR A 88 3.06 9.79 8.16
CA THR A 88 2.42 10.37 9.35
C THR A 88 2.65 9.46 10.54
N GLU A 89 2.60 10.01 11.75
CA GLU A 89 2.62 9.16 12.94
C GLU A 89 1.31 8.40 13.09
N THR A 90 1.40 7.17 13.60
CA THR A 90 0.23 6.39 13.96
C THR A 90 -0.55 7.07 15.09
N GLU A 91 -1.74 7.60 14.78
CA GLU A 91 -2.72 8.10 15.74
C GLU A 91 -3.60 6.96 16.27
N VAL A 92 -3.00 6.02 17.00
CA VAL A 92 -3.73 4.93 17.67
C VAL A 92 -3.49 5.02 19.17
N ASP A 93 -4.58 5.24 19.92
CA ASP A 93 -4.56 5.37 21.39
C ASP A 93 -4.11 4.08 22.10
N ASP A 94 -4.24 2.94 21.42
CA ASP A 94 -3.85 1.65 21.96
C ASP A 94 -2.36 1.40 21.77
N GLU A 95 -1.59 1.60 22.85
CA GLU A 95 -0.12 1.47 22.86
C GLU A 95 0.34 0.10 22.37
N TYR A 96 -0.34 -0.99 22.77
CA TYR A 96 -0.02 -2.33 22.29
C TYR A 96 -0.19 -2.46 20.76
N LEU A 97 -1.28 -1.93 20.20
CA LEU A 97 -1.48 -1.97 18.74
C LEU A 97 -0.45 -1.12 18.00
N LYS A 98 -0.07 0.03 18.55
CA LYS A 98 0.99 0.87 17.97
C LYS A 98 2.32 0.14 17.96
N ASP A 99 2.72 -0.48 19.08
CA ASP A 99 3.94 -1.27 19.17
C ASP A 99 3.92 -2.50 18.25
N LEU A 100 2.78 -3.18 18.17
CA LEU A 100 2.60 -4.31 17.27
C LEU A 100 2.74 -3.89 15.80
N GLN A 101 2.17 -2.74 15.43
CA GLN A 101 2.29 -2.19 14.09
C GLN A 101 3.74 -1.89 13.75
N ASN A 102 4.45 -1.16 14.63
CA ASN A 102 5.87 -0.84 14.44
C ASN A 102 6.71 -2.11 14.30
N THR A 103 6.48 -3.10 15.17
CA THR A 103 7.17 -4.38 15.13
C THR A 103 6.99 -5.09 13.77
N ILE A 104 5.78 -5.07 13.20
CA ILE A 104 5.49 -5.65 11.88
C ILE A 104 6.13 -4.82 10.75
N LEU A 105 6.11 -3.48 10.85
CA LEU A 105 6.70 -2.60 9.85
C LEU A 105 8.22 -2.72 9.80
N ASP A 106 8.87 -2.89 10.94
CA ASP A 106 10.32 -3.01 11.07
C ASP A 106 10.84 -4.35 10.56
N ASN A 107 10.08 -5.43 10.79
CA ASN A 107 10.51 -6.81 10.47
C ASN A 107 9.39 -7.60 9.78
N PRO A 108 8.88 -7.16 8.62
CA PRO A 108 7.70 -7.74 8.00
C PRO A 108 7.87 -9.19 7.55
N GLU A 109 9.11 -9.66 7.37
CA GLU A 109 9.44 -11.04 7.03
C GLU A 109 9.04 -12.06 8.11
N ASN A 110 8.94 -11.61 9.37
CA ASN A 110 8.62 -12.46 10.50
C ASN A 110 7.16 -12.95 10.42
N LEU A 111 6.90 -14.07 11.08
CA LEU A 111 5.56 -14.62 11.21
C LEU A 111 4.91 -14.08 12.49
N TYR A 112 3.85 -13.29 12.33
CA TYR A 112 3.06 -12.81 13.48
C TYR A 112 1.71 -13.51 13.51
N LEU A 113 1.59 -14.48 14.42
CA LEU A 113 0.39 -15.28 14.60
C LEU A 113 -0.66 -14.51 15.39
N ILE A 114 -1.91 -14.54 14.91
CA ILE A 114 -3.02 -13.85 15.56
C ILE A 114 -3.32 -14.41 16.95
N GLU A 115 -3.08 -15.70 17.15
CA GLU A 115 -3.22 -16.39 18.42
C GLU A 115 -2.26 -15.81 19.47
N GLN A 116 -1.03 -15.49 19.05
CA GLN A 116 -0.02 -14.89 19.93
C GLN A 116 -0.40 -13.45 20.26
N MET A 117 -0.78 -12.64 19.26
CA MET A 117 -1.25 -11.28 19.48
C MET A 117 -2.42 -11.23 20.47
N ALA A 118 -3.40 -12.10 20.26
CA ALA A 118 -4.59 -12.19 21.09
C ALA A 118 -4.27 -12.62 22.53
N LYS A 119 -3.37 -13.58 22.69
CA LYS A 119 -2.89 -14.04 24.00
C LYS A 119 -2.18 -12.93 24.77
N ASP A 120 -1.31 -12.17 24.12
CA ASP A 120 -0.54 -11.08 24.75
C ASP A 120 -1.46 -9.94 25.22
N SER A 121 -2.54 -9.68 24.50
CA SER A 121 -3.57 -8.71 24.90
C SER A 121 -4.72 -9.29 25.74
N GLN A 122 -4.69 -10.56 26.12
CA GLN A 122 -5.74 -11.25 26.89
C GLN A 122 -7.15 -11.14 26.27
N ILE A 123 -7.23 -11.17 24.94
CA ILE A 123 -8.49 -11.12 24.19
C ILE A 123 -8.60 -12.33 23.25
N SER A 124 -9.79 -12.56 22.69
CA SER A 124 -9.95 -13.60 21.68
C SER A 124 -9.30 -13.18 20.35
N PRO A 125 -8.82 -14.14 19.52
CA PRO A 125 -8.30 -13.86 18.18
C PRO A 125 -9.29 -13.06 17.32
N TYR A 126 -10.57 -13.39 17.42
CA TYR A 126 -11.62 -12.67 16.69
C TYR A 126 -11.73 -11.20 17.15
N HIS A 127 -11.61 -10.92 18.46
CA HIS A 127 -11.59 -9.54 18.96
C HIS A 127 -10.34 -8.80 18.50
N MET A 128 -9.16 -9.44 18.53
CA MET A 128 -7.92 -8.85 18.04
C MET A 128 -8.01 -8.44 16.57
N ILE A 129 -8.54 -9.31 15.70
CA ILE A 129 -8.74 -8.99 14.27
C ILE A 129 -9.61 -7.75 14.09
N ARG A 130 -10.73 -7.64 14.83
CA ARG A 130 -11.63 -6.49 14.72
C ARG A 130 -10.96 -5.21 15.24
N LYS A 131 -10.26 -5.30 16.36
CA LYS A 131 -9.57 -4.17 16.98
C LYS A 131 -8.47 -3.63 16.06
N PHE A 132 -7.64 -4.52 15.52
CA PHE A 132 -6.59 -4.18 14.57
C PHE A 132 -7.17 -3.58 13.27
N LYS A 133 -8.22 -4.20 12.70
CA LYS A 133 -8.88 -3.66 11.50
C LYS A 133 -9.50 -2.29 11.73
N LYS A 134 -10.07 -2.05 12.90
CA LYS A 134 -10.60 -0.73 13.27
C LYS A 134 -9.49 0.32 13.36
N ALA A 135 -8.32 -0.05 13.87
CA ALA A 135 -7.19 0.87 14.04
C ALA A 135 -6.44 1.15 12.72
N PHE A 136 -6.30 0.14 11.86
CA PHE A 136 -5.38 0.19 10.71
C PHE A 136 -6.05 -0.11 9.36
N GLY A 137 -7.39 -0.18 9.30
CA GLY A 137 -8.17 -0.47 8.09
C GLY A 137 -8.08 -1.92 7.58
N LEU A 138 -7.00 -2.63 7.90
CA LEU A 138 -6.70 -3.99 7.43
C LEU A 138 -6.79 -5.02 8.54
N THR A 139 -7.08 -6.27 8.18
CA THR A 139 -6.84 -7.38 9.13
C THR A 139 -5.33 -7.55 9.37
N PRO A 140 -4.90 -8.10 10.52
CA PRO A 140 -3.48 -8.34 10.82
C PRO A 140 -2.72 -9.08 9.71
N HIS A 141 -3.36 -10.09 9.10
CA HIS A 141 -2.77 -10.85 8.01
C HIS A 141 -2.59 -9.99 6.74
N GLN A 142 -3.60 -9.20 6.36
CA GLN A 142 -3.49 -8.31 5.20
C GLN A 142 -2.39 -7.27 5.40
N PHE A 143 -2.29 -6.71 6.61
CA PHE A 143 -1.25 -5.75 6.96
C PHE A 143 0.16 -6.34 6.86
N GLN A 144 0.36 -7.57 7.37
CA GLN A 144 1.63 -8.29 7.21
C GLN A 144 1.98 -8.51 5.74
N ILE A 145 1.04 -9.01 4.92
CA ILE A 145 1.29 -9.25 3.48
C ILE A 145 1.66 -7.94 2.77
N GLN A 146 0.97 -6.83 3.07
CA GLN A 146 1.29 -5.55 2.46
C GLN A 146 2.68 -5.05 2.87
N SER A 147 3.05 -5.22 4.14
CA SER A 147 4.37 -4.85 4.65
C SER A 147 5.48 -5.70 4.00
N LYS A 148 5.23 -6.99 3.76
CA LYS A 148 6.13 -7.87 2.99
C LYS A 148 6.30 -7.41 1.55
N VAL A 149 5.22 -7.00 0.87
CA VAL A 149 5.29 -6.45 -0.49
C VAL A 149 6.10 -5.16 -0.53
N ARG A 150 5.92 -4.25 0.44
CA ARG A 150 6.73 -3.02 0.54
C ARG A 150 8.22 -3.33 0.71
N LYS A 151 8.57 -4.31 1.55
CA LYS A 151 9.95 -4.79 1.68
C LYS A 151 10.45 -5.39 0.35
N ALA A 152 9.62 -6.17 -0.34
CA ALA A 152 9.96 -6.74 -1.64
C ALA A 152 10.27 -5.66 -2.69
N GLN A 153 9.49 -4.56 -2.75
CA GLN A 153 9.78 -3.42 -3.64
C GLN A 153 11.16 -2.82 -3.35
N LYS A 154 11.50 -2.57 -2.08
CA LYS A 154 12.83 -2.06 -1.67
C LYS A 154 13.97 -2.99 -2.08
N LEU A 155 13.77 -4.31 -1.98
CA LEU A 155 14.78 -5.31 -2.39
C LEU A 155 14.92 -5.39 -3.92
N LEU A 156 13.83 -5.22 -4.68
CA LEU A 156 13.87 -5.15 -6.15
C LEU A 156 14.60 -3.90 -6.63
N GLU A 157 14.42 -2.76 -5.95
CA GLU A 157 15.16 -1.51 -6.20
C GLU A 157 16.68 -1.66 -5.96
N GLN A 158 17.09 -2.64 -5.16
CA GLN A 158 18.49 -3.01 -4.95
C GLN A 158 19.01 -4.05 -5.97
N ASN A 159 18.25 -4.33 -7.04
CA ASN A 159 18.58 -5.32 -8.08
C ASN A 159 18.77 -6.76 -7.56
N LYS A 160 18.13 -7.13 -6.44
CA LYS A 160 18.13 -8.53 -5.97
C LYS A 160 17.34 -9.44 -6.92
N SER A 161 17.69 -10.73 -6.96
CA SER A 161 16.93 -11.71 -7.74
C SER A 161 15.54 -11.94 -7.14
N ILE A 162 14.54 -12.27 -7.96
CA ILE A 162 13.17 -12.55 -7.49
C ILE A 162 13.15 -13.66 -6.41
N SER A 163 14.04 -14.64 -6.53
CA SER A 163 14.28 -15.69 -5.52
C SER A 163 14.69 -15.14 -4.16
N GLU A 164 15.71 -14.27 -4.13
CA GLU A 164 16.17 -13.63 -2.88
C GLU A 164 15.11 -12.72 -2.31
N VAL A 165 14.43 -11.96 -3.18
CA VAL A 165 13.33 -11.07 -2.79
C VAL A 165 12.23 -11.86 -2.09
N ALA A 166 11.77 -12.98 -2.65
CA ALA A 166 10.74 -13.80 -2.04
C ALA A 166 11.15 -14.30 -0.65
N TYR A 167 12.38 -14.80 -0.52
CA TYR A 167 12.91 -15.30 0.75
C TYR A 167 13.07 -14.20 1.80
N GLU A 168 13.77 -13.12 1.47
CA GLU A 168 14.10 -12.05 2.42
C GLU A 168 12.92 -11.18 2.83
N SER A 169 11.87 -11.10 2.00
CA SER A 169 10.60 -10.46 2.38
C SER A 169 9.66 -11.42 3.11
N GLY A 170 10.06 -12.67 3.35
CA GLY A 170 9.31 -13.64 4.14
C GLY A 170 8.09 -14.23 3.43
N PHE A 171 8.09 -14.28 2.09
CA PHE A 171 7.13 -15.10 1.35
C PHE A 171 7.57 -16.56 1.37
N TYR A 172 6.57 -17.44 1.31
CA TYR A 172 6.80 -18.89 1.31
C TYR A 172 7.58 -19.35 0.06
N ASP A 173 7.23 -18.79 -1.09
CA ASP A 173 7.88 -19.04 -2.37
C ASP A 173 7.63 -17.87 -3.34
N GLN A 174 8.23 -17.95 -4.54
CA GLN A 174 8.05 -16.95 -5.59
C GLN A 174 6.59 -16.87 -6.08
N SER A 175 5.86 -17.98 -6.13
CA SER A 175 4.46 -17.99 -6.59
C SER A 175 3.53 -17.29 -5.58
N HIS A 176 3.85 -17.34 -4.30
CA HIS A 176 3.17 -16.58 -3.26
C HIS A 176 3.50 -15.09 -3.38
N LEU A 177 4.79 -14.74 -3.55
CA LEU A 177 5.20 -13.36 -3.83
C LEU A 177 4.47 -12.81 -5.05
N ASP A 178 4.51 -13.49 -6.20
CA ASP A 178 3.92 -13.02 -7.46
C ASP A 178 2.44 -12.69 -7.31
N ARG A 179 1.65 -13.60 -6.71
CA ARG A 179 0.21 -13.40 -6.49
C ARG A 179 -0.07 -12.20 -5.59
N CYS A 180 0.66 -12.07 -4.48
CA CYS A 180 0.46 -10.97 -3.53
C CYS A 180 0.92 -9.64 -4.11
N PHE A 181 2.08 -9.62 -4.78
CA PHE A 181 2.66 -8.44 -5.38
C PHE A 181 1.79 -7.94 -6.53
N GLN A 182 1.32 -8.82 -7.43
CA GLN A 182 0.40 -8.42 -8.50
C GLN A 182 -0.91 -7.85 -7.95
N LYS A 183 -1.47 -8.47 -6.91
CA LYS A 183 -2.70 -7.98 -6.27
C LYS A 183 -2.54 -6.59 -5.65
N ILE A 184 -1.37 -6.29 -5.07
CA ILE A 184 -1.14 -5.05 -4.31
C ILE A 184 -0.56 -3.93 -5.20
N VAL A 185 0.34 -4.26 -6.14
CA VAL A 185 1.09 -3.30 -6.96
C VAL A 185 0.51 -3.15 -8.38
N GLY A 186 -0.31 -4.12 -8.80
CA GLY A 186 -0.92 -4.16 -10.14
C GLY A 186 -0.02 -4.75 -11.24
N MET A 187 1.17 -5.26 -10.89
CA MET A 187 2.11 -5.90 -11.82
C MET A 187 2.91 -6.98 -11.11
N THR A 188 3.56 -7.88 -11.82
CA THR A 188 4.45 -8.90 -11.23
C THR A 188 5.77 -8.28 -10.74
N PRO A 189 6.48 -8.91 -9.79
CA PRO A 189 7.82 -8.48 -9.35
C PRO A 189 8.80 -8.29 -10.52
N LYS A 190 8.74 -9.19 -11.52
CA LYS A 190 9.60 -9.14 -12.70
C LYS A 190 9.29 -7.95 -13.60
N GLU A 191 8.01 -7.61 -13.78
CA GLU A 191 7.60 -6.41 -14.51
C GLU A 191 8.05 -5.15 -13.77
N TYR A 192 7.84 -5.11 -12.45
CA TYR A 192 8.30 -4.01 -11.61
C TYR A 192 9.81 -3.77 -11.72
N GLN A 193 10.62 -4.83 -11.63
CA GLN A 193 12.08 -4.72 -11.76
C GLN A 193 12.51 -4.10 -13.09
N LYS A 194 11.89 -4.49 -14.21
CA LYS A 194 12.15 -3.86 -15.51
C LYS A 194 11.81 -2.38 -15.54
N THR A 195 10.81 -1.92 -14.78
CA THR A 195 10.50 -0.48 -14.72
C THR A 195 11.59 0.31 -14.01
N ILE A 196 12.32 -0.31 -13.08
CA ILE A 196 13.42 0.33 -12.34
C ILE A 196 14.70 0.34 -13.17
N GLU A 197 15.04 -0.75 -13.86
CA GLU A 197 16.24 -0.87 -14.71
C GLU A 197 16.28 0.17 -15.85
N ASN A 198 15.13 0.68 -16.26
CA ASN A 198 14.98 1.69 -17.31
C ASN A 198 14.87 3.13 -16.74
N ASN A 199 15.39 3.40 -15.53
CA ASN A 199 15.53 4.73 -14.91
C ASN A 199 17.01 5.00 -14.62
#